data_AF-A0A938QYR2-F1
#
_entry.id   AF-A0A938QYR2-F1
#
_cell.length_a   1.000
_cell.length_b   1.000
_cell.length_c   1.000
_cell.angle_alpha   90.00
_cell.angle_beta   90.00
_cell.angle_gamma   90.00
#
_symmetry.space_group_name_H-M   'P 1'
#
loop_
_entity.id
_entity.type
_entity.pdbx_description
1 polymer ?
#
loop_
_entity_poly.entity_id
_entity_poly.type
_entity_poly.pdbx_seq_one_letter_code
_entity_poly.pdbx_strand_id
1 'polypeptide(L)'
;MVIVNESLSLRMMRAWKGPAGEYSASIFPAFPSVGPKTGELFTFSPPSFNSLWRMLMARDSFTSEHCRRVTLIVLLFGRFLNLPPEDLDVLEHAGLLHDVGKIGISDKILFKPSDLTPEERRSIQTHPLIGEQLVKPLNLRPAEKEIILLHHERWDGCGYPYGIARHEIPFLCRLIALADVYDALTSHRPYRPPFSRDEALAEIARQVGKQFDPELAREFLHLIKSQQLFHHRTSGPRRQNSVKLSDQQPDLTSSAPGP
;
A
#
# COMPACT_ATOMS: atom_id res chain seq x y z
N MET A 1 5.12 -13.75 -20.50
CA MET A 1 4.46 -12.45 -20.18
C MET A 1 4.32 -12.40 -18.67
N VAL A 2 5.09 -11.54 -18.00
CA VAL A 2 5.25 -11.56 -16.55
C VAL A 2 3.98 -10.99 -15.90
N ILE A 3 3.28 -11.80 -15.10
CA ILE A 3 2.23 -11.32 -14.21
C ILE A 3 2.93 -10.38 -13.23
N VAL A 4 2.67 -9.07 -13.35
CA VAL A 4 3.31 -8.06 -12.51
C VAL A 4 3.01 -8.34 -11.03
N ASN A 5 1.84 -8.93 -10.74
CA ASN A 5 1.45 -9.28 -9.40
C ASN A 5 2.19 -10.54 -8.86
N GLU A 6 2.06 -11.70 -9.50
CA GLU A 6 2.64 -12.94 -8.98
C GLU A 6 4.17 -13.01 -9.02
N SER A 7 4.82 -12.44 -10.04
CA SER A 7 6.29 -12.47 -10.09
C SER A 7 6.96 -11.54 -9.07
N LEU A 8 6.23 -10.55 -8.55
CA LEU A 8 6.76 -9.57 -7.59
C LEU A 8 6.25 -9.83 -6.17
N SER A 9 5.05 -10.39 -6.02
CA SER A 9 4.50 -10.78 -4.73
C SER A 9 4.97 -12.17 -4.25
N LEU A 10 5.52 -13.02 -5.12
CA LEU A 10 5.91 -14.40 -4.75
C LEU A 10 7.42 -14.65 -4.80
N ARG A 11 8.21 -13.70 -5.31
CA ARG A 11 9.68 -13.69 -5.18
C ARG A 11 10.11 -13.04 -3.86
N MET A 12 9.36 -13.20 -2.79
CA MET A 12 9.45 -12.32 -1.61
C MET A 12 10.47 -12.72 -0.54
N MET A 13 11.14 -13.87 -0.61
CA MET A 13 11.77 -14.43 0.60
C MET A 13 13.25 -14.80 0.44
N ARG A 14 14.11 -13.76 0.41
CA ARG A 14 15.57 -13.88 0.60
C ARG A 14 15.93 -13.51 2.03
N ALA A 15 16.82 -14.30 2.61
CA ALA A 15 17.34 -14.18 3.96
C ALA A 15 17.80 -12.76 4.33
N TRP A 16 17.11 -12.13 5.28
CA TRP A 16 17.64 -10.98 6.02
C TRP A 16 18.38 -11.51 7.26
N LYS A 17 19.70 -11.27 7.29
CA LYS A 17 20.53 -11.31 8.50
C LYS A 17 21.31 -9.99 8.53
N GLY A 18 20.71 -8.94 9.09
CA GLY A 18 21.30 -7.62 9.24
C GLY A 18 20.66 -6.88 10.43
N PRO A 19 21.35 -5.89 11.03
CA PRO A 19 21.07 -5.48 12.39
C PRO A 19 19.75 -4.73 12.52
N ALA A 20 19.13 -4.85 13.70
CA ALA A 20 18.04 -4.01 14.14
C ALA A 20 18.53 -2.55 14.19
N GLY A 21 17.97 -1.68 13.36
CA GLY A 21 18.29 -0.25 13.40
C GLY A 21 17.96 0.49 12.10
N GLU A 22 16.98 1.39 12.21
CA GLU A 22 16.71 2.56 11.36
C GLU A 22 16.51 2.32 9.85
N TYR A 23 15.26 2.08 9.45
CA TYR A 23 14.83 2.31 8.08
C TYR A 23 14.18 3.68 7.94
N SER A 24 14.80 4.52 7.11
CA SER A 24 14.42 5.88 6.78
C SER A 24 13.00 5.94 6.20
N ALA A 25 12.15 6.74 6.83
CA ALA A 25 10.80 7.10 6.42
C ALA A 25 10.74 7.99 5.16
N SER A 26 11.61 7.77 4.16
CA SER A 26 11.90 8.75 3.08
C SER A 26 11.40 8.39 1.68
N ILE A 27 10.60 7.33 1.49
CA ILE A 27 9.97 7.02 0.18
C ILE A 27 8.51 7.54 0.10
N PHE A 28 7.89 7.85 1.23
CA PHE A 28 6.65 8.62 1.27
C PHE A 28 6.99 10.05 1.69
N PRO A 29 6.61 11.08 0.91
CA PRO A 29 6.60 12.39 1.52
C PRO A 29 5.59 12.37 2.67
N ALA A 30 5.88 13.12 3.74
CA ALA A 30 5.00 13.28 4.87
C ALA A 30 3.59 13.61 4.37
N PHE A 31 2.68 12.64 4.48
CA PHE A 31 1.28 12.83 4.14
C PHE A 31 0.75 14.00 4.98
N PRO A 32 0.09 15.01 4.39
CA PRO A 32 -0.66 15.95 5.17
C PRO A 32 -1.66 15.16 6.01
N SER A 33 -1.65 15.39 7.32
CA SER A 33 -2.45 14.71 8.33
C SER A 33 -3.94 14.96 8.10
N VAL A 34 -4.53 14.27 7.14
CA VAL A 34 -5.97 14.22 6.88
C VAL A 34 -6.34 12.76 6.65
N GLY A 35 -6.20 12.00 7.73
CA GLY A 35 -6.46 10.57 7.85
C GLY A 35 -6.07 10.16 9.27
N PRO A 36 -6.71 9.13 9.84
CA PRO A 36 -6.45 8.71 11.21
C PRO A 36 -4.94 8.55 11.42
N LYS A 37 -4.46 8.93 12.61
CA LYS A 37 -3.03 8.75 12.95
C LYS A 37 -2.68 7.30 12.61
N THR A 38 -1.45 7.04 12.18
CA THR A 38 -0.94 5.71 11.78
C THR A 38 -1.15 4.56 12.79
N GLY A 39 -1.77 4.80 13.96
CA GLY A 39 -2.29 3.81 14.91
C GLY A 39 -3.83 3.65 14.95
N GLU A 40 -4.58 4.22 14.02
CA GLU A 40 -6.06 4.17 13.91
C GLU A 40 -6.52 3.71 12.51
N LEU A 41 -5.75 2.85 11.83
CA LEU A 41 -6.47 1.83 11.04
C LEU A 41 -7.28 1.04 12.08
N PHE A 42 -8.49 0.60 11.78
CA PHE A 42 -9.43 -0.06 12.72
C PHE A 42 -10.22 0.88 13.65
N THR A 43 -11.17 1.65 13.11
CA THR A 43 -12.16 2.35 13.95
C THR A 43 -13.19 1.39 14.56
N PHE A 44 -13.55 0.28 13.88
CA PHE A 44 -14.48 -0.72 14.43
C PHE A 44 -14.40 -2.09 13.72
N SER A 45 -13.48 -2.96 14.14
CA SER A 45 -13.39 -4.34 13.61
C SER A 45 -13.70 -5.39 14.68
N PRO A 46 -14.47 -6.46 14.36
CA PRO A 46 -14.78 -7.53 15.32
C PRO A 46 -13.52 -8.20 15.91
N PRO A 47 -13.55 -8.71 17.15
CA PRO A 47 -12.40 -9.39 17.77
C PRO A 47 -11.83 -10.56 16.94
N SER A 48 -12.68 -11.23 16.18
CA SER A 48 -12.31 -12.32 15.27
C SER A 48 -11.50 -11.82 14.07
N PHE A 49 -11.83 -10.65 13.51
CA PHE A 49 -11.02 -9.97 12.50
C PHE A 49 -9.63 -9.66 13.06
N ASN A 50 -9.56 -9.05 14.24
CA ASN A 50 -8.29 -8.66 14.88
C ASN A 50 -7.39 -9.87 15.14
N SER A 51 -7.98 -11.00 15.56
CA SER A 51 -7.25 -12.25 15.77
C SER A 51 -6.62 -12.76 14.47
N LEU A 52 -7.39 -12.79 13.38
CA LEU A 52 -6.90 -13.26 12.08
C LEU A 52 -5.81 -12.34 11.51
N TRP A 53 -6.01 -11.02 11.61
CA TRP A 53 -4.98 -10.04 11.24
C TRP A 53 -3.69 -10.22 12.05
N ARG A 54 -3.79 -10.41 13.37
CA ARG A 54 -2.62 -10.67 14.23
C ARG A 54 -1.91 -11.97 13.87
N MET A 55 -2.64 -13.02 13.49
CA MET A 55 -2.05 -14.27 13.03
C MET A 55 -1.25 -14.07 11.73
N LEU A 56 -1.79 -13.31 10.77
CA LEU A 56 -1.08 -12.96 9.55
C LEU A 56 0.22 -12.20 9.86
N MET A 57 0.13 -11.17 10.71
CA MET A 57 1.29 -10.39 11.18
C MET A 57 2.37 -11.25 11.84
N ALA A 58 1.96 -12.20 12.68
CA ALA A 58 2.89 -13.05 13.41
C ALA A 58 3.60 -14.05 12.51
N ARG A 59 2.93 -14.54 11.47
CA ARG A 59 3.51 -15.48 10.50
C ARG A 59 4.44 -14.79 9.51
N ASP A 60 3.99 -13.68 8.95
CA ASP A 60 4.69 -12.98 7.88
C ASP A 60 4.54 -11.46 8.06
N SER A 61 5.52 -10.89 8.77
CA SER A 61 5.57 -9.45 9.02
C SER A 61 5.68 -8.66 7.71
N PHE A 62 6.32 -9.20 6.68
CA PHE A 62 6.45 -8.55 5.39
C PHE A 62 5.10 -8.44 4.66
N THR A 63 4.35 -9.55 4.61
CA THR A 63 2.98 -9.54 4.05
C THR A 63 2.10 -8.59 4.83
N SER A 64 2.22 -8.50 6.16
CA SER A 64 1.41 -7.54 6.91
C SER A 64 1.74 -6.07 6.62
N GLU A 65 3.02 -5.73 6.44
CA GLU A 65 3.41 -4.37 6.04
C GLU A 65 2.96 -4.07 4.61
N HIS A 66 2.97 -5.07 3.72
CA HIS A 66 2.41 -4.96 2.39
C HIS A 66 0.90 -4.69 2.43
N CYS A 67 0.11 -5.51 3.13
CA CYS A 67 -1.33 -5.29 3.28
C CYS A 67 -1.64 -3.90 3.84
N ARG A 68 -0.87 -3.40 4.81
CA ARG A 68 -1.02 -2.03 5.33
C ARG A 68 -0.79 -0.98 4.25
N ARG A 69 0.30 -1.06 3.49
CA ARG A 69 0.59 -0.09 2.43
C ARG A 69 -0.45 -0.14 1.32
N VAL A 70 -0.86 -1.33 0.89
CA VAL A 70 -1.96 -1.52 -0.08
C VAL A 70 -3.24 -0.86 0.43
N THR A 71 -3.59 -1.07 1.70
CA THR A 71 -4.74 -0.44 2.34
C THR A 71 -4.66 1.08 2.29
N LEU A 72 -3.51 1.66 2.66
CA LEU A 72 -3.32 3.12 2.62
C LEU A 72 -3.41 3.68 1.18
N ILE A 73 -2.82 2.99 0.20
CA ILE A 73 -2.86 3.38 -1.21
C ILE A 73 -4.30 3.35 -1.73
N VAL A 74 -5.05 2.28 -1.45
CA VAL A 74 -6.41 2.13 -1.98
C VAL A 74 -7.39 3.08 -1.29
N LEU A 75 -7.22 3.38 0.00
CA LEU A 75 -8.03 4.38 0.70
C LEU A 75 -7.78 5.79 0.15
N LEU A 76 -6.52 6.12 -0.16
CA LEU A 76 -6.19 7.37 -0.83
C LEU A 76 -6.87 7.45 -2.20
N PHE A 77 -6.85 6.36 -2.95
CA PHE A 77 -7.48 6.30 -4.27
C PHE A 77 -9.00 6.39 -4.20
N GLY A 78 -9.64 5.67 -3.27
CA GLY A 78 -11.08 5.76 -3.04
C GLY A 78 -11.52 7.18 -2.64
N ARG A 79 -10.76 7.85 -1.77
CA ARG A 79 -11.04 9.25 -1.40
C ARG A 79 -10.90 10.21 -2.58
N PHE A 80 -9.89 10.01 -3.43
CA PHE A 80 -9.72 10.78 -4.66
C PHE A 80 -10.91 10.64 -5.62
N LEU A 81 -11.49 9.44 -5.69
CA LEU A 81 -12.70 9.15 -6.46
C LEU A 81 -14.00 9.59 -5.75
N ASN A 82 -13.91 10.20 -4.56
CA ASN A 82 -15.05 10.56 -3.71
C ASN A 82 -15.97 9.38 -3.38
N LEU A 83 -15.39 8.19 -3.15
CA LEU A 83 -16.16 7.05 -2.69
C LEU A 83 -16.82 7.32 -1.33
N PRO A 84 -18.01 6.77 -1.11
CA PRO A 84 -18.72 7.00 0.13
C PRO A 84 -18.01 6.26 1.29
N PRO A 85 -18.21 6.70 2.55
CA PRO A 85 -17.49 6.16 3.71
C PRO A 85 -17.59 4.63 3.85
N GLU A 86 -18.75 4.05 3.54
CA GLU A 86 -18.98 2.62 3.62
C GLU A 86 -18.07 1.80 2.68
N ASP A 87 -17.77 2.32 1.49
CA ASP A 87 -16.87 1.68 0.53
C ASP A 87 -15.41 1.82 0.98
N LEU A 88 -15.06 2.95 1.60
CA LEU A 88 -13.75 3.13 2.21
C LEU A 88 -13.53 2.15 3.35
N ASP A 89 -14.53 1.94 4.21
CA ASP A 89 -14.48 0.94 5.27
C ASP A 89 -14.32 -0.47 4.68
N VAL A 90 -15.00 -0.80 3.56
CA VAL A 90 -14.85 -2.10 2.86
C VAL A 90 -13.40 -2.26 2.40
N LEU A 91 -12.86 -1.25 1.73
CA LEU A 91 -11.49 -1.24 1.22
C LEU A 91 -10.46 -1.35 2.36
N GLU A 92 -10.73 -0.75 3.52
CA GLU A 92 -9.85 -0.85 4.68
C GLU A 92 -9.74 -2.29 5.18
N HIS A 93 -10.87 -2.91 5.49
CA HIS A 93 -10.90 -4.27 6.01
C HIS A 93 -10.39 -5.29 4.99
N ALA A 94 -10.83 -5.17 3.74
CA ALA A 94 -10.42 -6.08 2.69
C ALA A 94 -8.95 -5.89 2.31
N GLY A 95 -8.43 -4.66 2.28
CA GLY A 95 -7.02 -4.38 2.02
C GLY A 95 -6.09 -5.03 3.05
N LEU A 96 -6.51 -5.11 4.31
CA LEU A 96 -5.76 -5.80 5.36
C LEU A 96 -5.79 -7.33 5.20
N LEU A 97 -6.90 -7.88 4.72
CA LEU A 97 -7.10 -9.33 4.67
C LEU A 97 -6.99 -9.96 3.26
N HIS A 98 -6.78 -9.19 2.19
CA HIS A 98 -6.81 -9.71 0.81
C HIS A 98 -5.87 -10.92 0.62
N ASP A 99 -4.72 -10.87 1.28
CA ASP A 99 -3.67 -11.89 1.23
C ASP A 99 -3.75 -12.95 2.35
N VAL A 100 -4.79 -12.93 3.18
CA VAL A 100 -4.88 -13.79 4.39
C VAL A 100 -4.81 -15.29 4.08
N GLY A 101 -5.26 -15.68 2.89
CA GLY A 101 -5.20 -17.06 2.44
C GLY A 101 -3.78 -17.59 2.21
N LYS A 102 -2.76 -16.73 2.19
CA LYS A 102 -1.35 -17.17 2.21
C LYS A 102 -1.03 -18.01 3.44
N ILE A 103 -1.85 -17.93 4.50
CA ILE A 103 -1.79 -18.84 5.66
C ILE A 103 -2.00 -20.32 5.25
N GLY A 104 -2.71 -20.62 4.17
CA GLY A 104 -2.87 -22.00 3.70
C GLY A 104 -1.75 -22.49 2.79
N ILE A 105 -0.79 -21.64 2.43
CA ILE A 105 0.29 -21.98 1.49
C ILE A 105 1.49 -22.55 2.25
N SER A 106 2.15 -23.57 1.69
CA SER A 106 3.35 -24.16 2.30
C SER A 106 4.49 -23.15 2.38
N ASP A 107 5.18 -23.10 3.52
CA ASP A 107 6.33 -22.22 3.69
C ASP A 107 7.46 -22.54 2.68
N LYS A 108 7.62 -23.80 2.28
CA LYS A 108 8.63 -24.16 1.27
C LYS A 108 8.37 -23.51 -0.10
N ILE A 109 7.10 -23.26 -0.41
CA ILE A 109 6.65 -22.65 -1.65
C ILE A 109 6.66 -21.13 -1.50
N LEU A 110 6.02 -20.62 -0.44
CA LEU A 110 5.91 -19.20 -0.18
C LEU A 110 7.29 -18.57 -0.01
N PHE A 111 8.16 -19.20 0.80
CA PHE A 111 9.51 -18.76 1.11
C PHE A 111 10.60 -19.30 0.17
N LYS A 112 10.24 -19.81 -1.01
CA LYS A 112 11.22 -20.40 -1.95
C LYS A 112 12.17 -19.33 -2.49
N PRO A 113 13.51 -19.54 -2.43
CA PRO A 113 14.46 -18.51 -2.85
C PRO A 113 14.77 -18.49 -4.35
N SER A 114 14.12 -19.35 -5.14
CA SER A 114 14.28 -19.49 -6.59
C SER A 114 12.93 -19.38 -7.30
N ASP A 115 12.95 -19.36 -8.64
CA ASP A 115 11.72 -19.29 -9.41
C ASP A 115 10.78 -20.47 -9.09
N LEU A 116 9.50 -20.13 -8.97
CA LEU A 116 8.43 -21.10 -8.76
C LEU A 116 8.22 -21.93 -10.02
N THR A 117 8.03 -23.23 -9.85
CA THR A 117 7.52 -24.09 -10.93
C THR A 117 6.07 -23.71 -11.25
N PRO A 118 5.53 -24.12 -12.41
CA PRO A 118 4.12 -23.93 -12.72
C PRO A 118 3.16 -24.52 -11.67
N GLU A 119 3.53 -25.63 -11.03
CA GLU A 119 2.77 -26.29 -9.95
C GLU A 119 2.78 -25.45 -8.67
N GLU A 120 3.96 -24.96 -8.28
CA GLU A 120 4.12 -24.11 -7.11
C GLU A 120 3.38 -22.78 -7.28
N ARG A 121 3.43 -22.19 -8.49
CA ARG A 121 2.63 -21.00 -8.81
C ARG A 121 1.14 -21.28 -8.68
N ARG A 122 0.64 -22.37 -9.26
CA ARG A 122 -0.76 -22.78 -9.12
C ARG A 122 -1.17 -22.97 -7.67
N SER A 123 -0.29 -23.52 -6.83
CA SER A 123 -0.52 -23.63 -5.39
C SER A 123 -0.74 -22.26 -4.76
N ILE A 124 0.11 -21.28 -5.08
CA ILE A 124 -0.05 -19.92 -4.57
C ILE A 124 -1.31 -19.23 -5.09
N GLN A 125 -1.69 -19.44 -6.35
CA GLN A 125 -2.93 -18.91 -6.94
C GLN A 125 -4.20 -19.38 -6.22
N THR A 126 -4.10 -20.38 -5.33
CA THR A 126 -5.23 -20.80 -4.49
C THR A 126 -5.49 -19.90 -3.28
N HIS A 127 -4.58 -18.99 -2.92
CA HIS A 127 -4.74 -18.18 -1.72
C HIS A 127 -6.01 -17.30 -1.70
N PRO A 128 -6.58 -16.79 -2.81
CA PRO A 128 -7.85 -16.07 -2.73
C PRO A 128 -9.00 -16.98 -2.30
N LEU A 129 -9.01 -18.23 -2.79
CA LEU A 129 -10.00 -19.25 -2.41
C LEU A 129 -9.86 -19.65 -0.93
N ILE A 130 -8.63 -19.85 -0.47
CA ILE A 130 -8.35 -20.14 0.94
C ILE A 130 -8.76 -18.94 1.80
N GLY A 131 -8.44 -17.73 1.36
CA GLY A 131 -8.79 -16.48 2.05
C GLY A 131 -10.29 -16.34 2.26
N GLU A 132 -11.09 -16.56 1.20
CA GLU A 132 -12.55 -16.55 1.28
C GLU A 132 -13.08 -17.56 2.30
N GLN A 133 -12.54 -18.79 2.31
CA GLN A 133 -12.93 -19.81 3.27
C GLN A 133 -12.59 -19.43 4.71
N LEU A 134 -11.41 -18.83 4.94
CA LEU A 134 -10.96 -18.39 6.27
C LEU A 134 -11.79 -17.24 6.82
N VAL A 135 -12.28 -16.33 5.95
CA VAL A 135 -13.10 -15.20 6.37
C VAL A 135 -14.60 -15.49 6.37
N LYS A 136 -15.04 -16.62 5.81
CA LYS A 136 -16.44 -17.06 5.83
C LYS A 136 -17.11 -17.02 7.21
N PRO A 137 -16.48 -17.51 8.31
CA PRO A 137 -17.06 -17.43 9.66
C PRO A 137 -17.03 -16.01 10.26
N LEU A 138 -16.34 -15.07 9.63
CA LEU A 138 -16.34 -13.67 10.06
C LEU A 138 -17.60 -12.98 9.53
N ASN A 139 -18.15 -12.08 10.34
CA ASN A 139 -19.28 -11.22 9.97
C ASN A 139 -18.82 -10.06 9.06
N LEU A 140 -18.09 -10.40 7.99
CA LEU A 140 -17.67 -9.47 6.95
C LEU A 140 -18.82 -9.23 5.97
N ARG A 141 -18.84 -8.02 5.43
CA ARG A 141 -19.70 -7.59 4.32
C ARG A 141 -19.39 -8.44 3.08
N PRO A 142 -20.39 -8.69 2.21
CA PRO A 142 -20.18 -9.42 0.96
C PRO A 142 -19.03 -8.84 0.10
N ALA A 143 -18.96 -7.51 -0.03
CA ALA A 143 -17.93 -6.84 -0.80
C ALA A 143 -16.51 -7.06 -0.26
N GLU A 144 -16.32 -7.21 1.06
CA GLU A 144 -15.01 -7.53 1.64
C GLU A 144 -14.55 -8.93 1.23
N LYS A 145 -15.48 -9.90 1.24
CA LYS A 145 -15.22 -11.29 0.82
C LYS A 145 -14.94 -11.37 -0.68
N GLU A 146 -15.66 -10.60 -1.50
CA GLU A 146 -15.43 -10.49 -2.94
C GLU A 146 -14.02 -9.97 -3.24
N ILE A 147 -13.57 -8.93 -2.56
CA ILE A 147 -12.20 -8.40 -2.75
C ILE A 147 -11.15 -9.46 -2.41
N ILE A 148 -11.29 -10.14 -1.26
CA ILE A 148 -10.36 -11.21 -0.87
C ILE A 148 -10.31 -12.30 -1.93
N LEU A 149 -11.45 -12.65 -2.53
CA LEU A 149 -11.56 -13.71 -3.53
C LEU A 149 -11.09 -13.28 -4.93
N LEU A 150 -11.31 -12.03 -5.34
CA LEU A 150 -11.24 -11.58 -6.74
C LEU A 150 -10.18 -10.51 -7.00
N HIS A 151 -9.38 -10.11 -6.02
CA HIS A 151 -8.36 -9.05 -6.19
C HIS A 151 -7.26 -9.37 -7.24
N HIS A 152 -7.15 -10.62 -7.67
CA HIS A 152 -6.24 -11.06 -8.72
C HIS A 152 -6.91 -11.26 -10.09
N GLU A 153 -8.21 -10.99 -10.20
CA GLU A 153 -8.87 -10.94 -11.49
C GLU A 153 -8.34 -9.78 -12.33
N ARG A 154 -8.33 -9.98 -13.65
CA ARG A 154 -7.74 -9.04 -14.61
C ARG A 154 -8.79 -8.55 -15.56
N TRP A 155 -8.68 -7.28 -15.96
CA TRP A 155 -9.62 -6.68 -16.90
C TRP A 155 -9.78 -7.47 -18.21
N ASP A 156 -8.71 -8.12 -18.68
CA ASP A 156 -8.64 -8.99 -19.86
C ASP A 156 -9.14 -10.43 -19.66
N GLY A 157 -9.59 -10.82 -18.46
CA GLY A 157 -10.04 -12.17 -18.15
C GLY A 157 -8.92 -13.20 -18.00
N CYS A 158 -7.65 -12.78 -18.03
CA CYS A 158 -6.50 -13.68 -17.83
C CYS A 158 -6.12 -13.82 -16.34
N GLY A 159 -7.02 -13.39 -15.44
CA GLY A 159 -6.84 -13.42 -14.00
C GLY A 159 -7.21 -14.76 -13.36
N TYR A 160 -7.27 -14.77 -12.04
CA TYR A 160 -7.68 -15.93 -11.24
C TYR A 160 -8.44 -15.46 -9.99
N PRO A 161 -9.27 -16.31 -9.36
CA PRO A 161 -9.44 -17.75 -9.61
C PRO A 161 -10.41 -18.14 -10.74
N TYR A 162 -11.28 -17.24 -11.19
CA TYR A 162 -12.37 -17.56 -12.14
C TYR A 162 -12.10 -17.07 -13.56
N GLY A 163 -11.19 -16.12 -13.77
CA GLY A 163 -10.91 -15.58 -15.10
C GLY A 163 -12.04 -14.70 -15.63
N ILE A 164 -12.80 -14.07 -14.72
CA ILE A 164 -13.85 -13.12 -15.08
C ILE A 164 -13.24 -11.83 -15.59
N ALA A 165 -13.96 -11.12 -16.46
CA ALA A 165 -13.42 -10.00 -17.21
C ALA A 165 -14.23 -8.72 -17.03
N ARG A 166 -13.55 -7.59 -17.22
CA ARG A 166 -14.18 -6.26 -17.30
C ARG A 166 -15.07 -5.94 -16.10
N HIS A 167 -16.35 -5.68 -16.37
CA HIS A 167 -17.35 -5.27 -15.38
C HIS A 167 -17.94 -6.44 -14.58
N GLU A 168 -17.63 -7.69 -14.94
CA GLU A 168 -17.93 -8.83 -14.08
C GLU A 168 -17.07 -8.78 -12.81
N ILE A 169 -15.91 -8.10 -12.87
CA ILE A 169 -15.06 -7.84 -11.70
C ILE A 169 -15.69 -6.69 -10.89
N PRO A 170 -16.05 -6.91 -9.62
CA PRO A 170 -16.63 -5.87 -8.77
C PRO A 170 -15.75 -4.63 -8.73
N PHE A 171 -16.39 -3.46 -8.66
CA PHE A 171 -15.70 -2.18 -8.75
C PHE A 171 -14.56 -2.04 -7.73
N LEU A 172 -14.80 -2.35 -6.45
CA LEU A 172 -13.79 -2.25 -5.40
C LEU A 172 -12.63 -3.26 -5.57
N CYS A 173 -12.86 -4.41 -6.21
CA CYS A 173 -11.79 -5.37 -6.54
C CYS A 173 -10.81 -4.77 -7.54
N ARG A 174 -11.32 -4.03 -8.54
CA ARG A 174 -10.49 -3.34 -9.54
C ARG A 174 -9.60 -2.25 -8.92
N LEU A 175 -10.06 -1.58 -7.85
CA LEU A 175 -9.29 -0.59 -7.11
C LEU A 175 -8.14 -1.25 -6.31
N ILE A 176 -8.45 -2.30 -5.53
CA ILE A 176 -7.45 -3.06 -4.77
C ILE A 176 -6.35 -3.60 -5.69
N ALA A 177 -6.73 -4.17 -6.85
CA ALA A 177 -5.76 -4.74 -7.79
C ALA A 177 -4.72 -3.72 -8.28
N LEU A 178 -5.11 -2.46 -8.48
CA LEU A 178 -4.20 -1.36 -8.81
C LEU A 178 -3.28 -1.01 -7.65
N ALA A 179 -3.84 -0.86 -6.45
CA ALA A 179 -3.09 -0.50 -5.24
C ALA A 179 -2.05 -1.58 -4.87
N ASP A 180 -2.45 -2.85 -4.96
CA ASP A 180 -1.62 -4.03 -4.72
C ASP A 180 -0.41 -4.05 -5.65
N VAL A 181 -0.65 -3.93 -6.96
CA VAL A 181 0.44 -3.93 -7.94
C VAL A 181 1.34 -2.70 -7.80
N TYR A 182 0.78 -1.53 -7.51
CA TYR A 182 1.58 -0.33 -7.27
C TYR A 182 2.52 -0.54 -6.06
N ASP A 183 2.01 -1.03 -4.93
CA ASP A 183 2.86 -1.35 -3.78
C ASP A 183 3.93 -2.39 -4.14
N ALA A 184 3.56 -3.41 -4.92
CA ALA A 184 4.49 -4.45 -5.33
C ALA A 184 5.60 -3.95 -6.25
N LEU A 185 5.34 -2.91 -7.04
CA LEU A 185 6.33 -2.25 -7.89
C LEU A 185 7.25 -1.33 -7.09
N THR A 186 6.71 -0.55 -6.15
CA THR A 186 7.44 0.53 -5.45
C THR A 186 8.03 0.13 -4.10
N SER A 187 7.68 -1.03 -3.55
CA SER A 187 8.23 -1.52 -2.30
C SER A 187 9.56 -2.24 -2.50
N HIS A 188 10.47 -2.10 -1.55
CA HIS A 188 11.68 -2.90 -1.54
C HIS A 188 11.32 -4.39 -1.45
N ARG A 189 11.83 -5.19 -2.39
CA ARG A 189 11.69 -6.65 -2.41
C ARG A 189 13.08 -7.26 -2.27
N PRO A 190 13.29 -8.38 -1.55
CA PRO A 190 14.62 -8.94 -1.31
C PRO A 190 15.46 -9.32 -2.56
N TYR A 191 14.87 -9.29 -3.76
CA TYR A 191 15.51 -9.67 -5.04
C TYR A 191 15.43 -8.59 -6.11
N ARG A 192 14.72 -7.49 -5.85
CA ARG A 192 14.56 -6.41 -6.81
C ARG A 192 14.55 -5.08 -6.05
N PRO A 193 15.40 -4.12 -6.45
CA PRO A 193 15.22 -2.77 -5.95
C PRO A 193 13.79 -2.29 -6.27
N PRO A 194 13.20 -1.44 -5.41
CA PRO A 194 11.93 -0.83 -5.72
C PRO A 194 12.05 -0.07 -7.04
N PHE A 195 11.01 -0.12 -7.87
CA PHE A 195 10.92 0.81 -8.98
C PHE A 195 10.81 2.22 -8.43
N SER A 196 11.43 3.16 -9.13
CA SER A 196 11.07 4.56 -8.99
C SER A 196 9.57 4.72 -9.28
N ARG A 197 8.98 5.79 -8.75
CA ARG A 197 7.58 6.11 -9.00
C ARG A 197 7.28 6.16 -10.51
N ASP A 198 8.16 6.78 -11.30
CA ASP A 198 7.96 6.93 -12.74
C ASP A 198 7.99 5.59 -13.47
N GLU A 199 8.89 4.68 -13.09
CA GLU A 199 8.92 3.31 -13.63
C GLU A 199 7.66 2.52 -13.27
N ALA A 200 7.18 2.66 -12.02
CA ALA A 200 5.94 2.02 -11.59
C ALA A 200 4.71 2.54 -12.37
N LEU A 201 4.62 3.86 -12.56
CA LEU A 201 3.56 4.49 -13.35
C LEU A 201 3.63 4.08 -14.83
N ALA A 202 4.83 3.96 -15.40
CA ALA A 202 5.02 3.51 -16.77
C ALA A 202 4.55 2.05 -16.95
N GLU A 203 4.84 1.16 -15.99
CA GLU A 203 4.35 -0.23 -16.05
C GLU A 203 2.84 -0.31 -15.89
N ILE A 204 2.23 0.47 -14.98
CA ILE A 204 0.76 0.54 -14.84
C ILE A 204 0.13 1.03 -16.16
N ALA A 205 0.69 2.08 -16.76
CA ALA A 205 0.20 2.61 -18.04
C ALA A 205 0.26 1.56 -19.17
N ARG A 206 1.29 0.72 -19.19
CA ARG A 206 1.45 -0.37 -20.17
C ARG A 206 0.41 -1.49 -20.02
N GLN A 207 -0.20 -1.61 -18.84
CA GLN A 207 -1.17 -2.65 -18.49
C GLN A 207 -2.64 -2.18 -18.54
N VAL A 208 -2.88 -0.93 -18.93
CA VAL A 208 -4.21 -0.35 -19.17
C VAL A 208 -4.99 -1.19 -20.18
N GLY A 209 -6.21 -1.59 -19.84
CA GLY A 209 -7.08 -2.43 -20.67
C GLY A 209 -6.64 -3.89 -20.78
N LYS A 210 -5.56 -4.28 -20.08
CA LYS A 210 -5.12 -5.66 -19.92
C LYS A 210 -5.33 -6.10 -18.49
N GLN A 211 -4.41 -5.73 -17.60
CA GLN A 211 -4.56 -6.05 -16.18
C GLN A 211 -5.61 -5.16 -15.53
N PHE A 212 -5.62 -3.88 -15.90
CA PHE A 212 -6.38 -2.86 -15.19
C PHE A 212 -7.50 -2.30 -16.04
N ASP A 213 -8.59 -1.97 -15.35
CA ASP A 213 -9.64 -1.12 -15.88
C ASP A 213 -9.05 0.18 -16.44
N PRO A 214 -9.33 0.54 -17.72
CA PRO A 214 -8.78 1.74 -18.33
C PRO A 214 -9.16 3.06 -17.64
N GLU A 215 -10.36 3.16 -17.09
CA GLU A 215 -10.84 4.38 -16.42
C GLU A 215 -10.14 4.52 -15.07
N LEU A 216 -10.19 3.47 -14.24
CA LEU A 216 -9.54 3.49 -12.93
C LEU A 216 -8.03 3.64 -13.04
N ALA A 217 -7.37 2.99 -14.00
CA ALA A 217 -5.94 3.15 -14.19
C ALA A 217 -5.59 4.60 -14.55
N ARG A 218 -6.41 5.28 -15.37
CA ARG A 218 -6.19 6.70 -15.71
C ARG A 218 -6.30 7.58 -14.47
N GLU A 219 -7.36 7.41 -13.68
CA GLU A 219 -7.55 8.17 -12.45
C GLU A 219 -6.45 7.89 -11.42
N PHE A 220 -6.00 6.64 -11.31
CA PHE A 220 -4.89 6.28 -10.43
C PHE A 220 -3.58 6.96 -10.86
N LEU A 221 -3.26 6.93 -12.15
CA LEU A 221 -2.08 7.62 -12.69
C LEU A 221 -2.16 9.13 -12.45
N HIS A 222 -3.35 9.73 -12.57
CA HIS A 222 -3.57 11.15 -12.30
C HIS A 222 -3.37 11.47 -10.81
N LEU A 223 -3.94 10.67 -9.91
CA LEU A 223 -3.74 10.80 -8.46
C LEU A 223 -2.26 10.81 -8.10
N ILE A 224 -1.51 9.79 -8.52
CA ILE A 224 -0.09 9.67 -8.12
C ILE A 224 0.77 10.81 -8.68
N LYS A 225 0.48 11.29 -9.90
CA LYS A 225 1.16 12.45 -10.50
C LYS A 225 0.78 13.76 -9.82
N SER A 226 -0.50 13.98 -9.49
CA SER A 226 -0.94 15.21 -8.84
C SER A 226 -0.31 15.38 -7.45
N GLN A 227 -0.15 14.28 -6.70
CA GLN A 227 0.58 14.27 -5.44
C GLN A 227 2.03 14.74 -5.58
N GLN A 228 2.70 14.50 -6.71
CA GLN A 228 4.05 15.00 -6.98
C GLN A 228 4.09 16.53 -7.13
N LEU A 229 3.08 17.11 -7.80
CA LEU A 229 3.02 18.55 -8.04
C LEU A 229 2.82 19.35 -6.75
N PHE A 230 2.07 18.81 -5.79
CA PHE A 230 1.91 19.45 -4.48
C PHE A 230 3.20 19.42 -3.65
N HIS A 231 4.00 18.35 -3.76
CA HIS A 231 5.26 18.23 -3.02
C HIS A 231 6.39 19.10 -3.59
N HIS A 232 6.48 19.27 -4.91
CA HIS A 232 7.48 20.16 -5.50
C HIS A 232 7.22 21.66 -5.23
N ARG A 233 5.95 22.05 -5.01
CA ARG A 233 5.61 23.46 -4.70
C ARG A 233 5.89 23.85 -3.25
N THR A 234 5.86 22.91 -2.32
CA THR A 234 6.11 23.16 -0.89
C THR A 234 7.58 23.07 -0.47
N SER A 235 8.46 22.59 -1.36
CA SER A 235 9.90 22.42 -1.11
C SER A 235 10.78 23.48 -1.79
N GLY A 236 10.25 24.70 -2.00
CA GLY A 236 11.04 25.86 -2.44
C GLY A 236 12.07 26.31 -1.38
N PRO A 237 13.19 26.95 -1.78
CA PRO A 237 14.29 27.28 -0.88
C PRO A 237 13.79 28.22 0.23
N ARG A 238 13.98 27.80 1.48
CA ARG A 238 13.81 28.61 2.68
C ARG A 238 14.67 29.88 2.51
N ARG A 239 14.05 31.04 2.24
CA ARG A 239 14.74 32.32 2.35
C ARG A 239 15.23 32.45 3.79
N GLN A 240 16.54 32.31 4.00
CA GLN A 240 17.17 32.71 5.25
C GLN A 240 17.07 34.23 5.35
N ASN A 241 16.03 34.73 5.99
CA ASN A 241 16.05 36.08 6.52
C ASN A 241 16.81 36.02 7.86
N SER A 242 18.13 36.24 7.78
CA SER A 242 18.95 36.54 8.94
C SER A 242 18.58 37.93 9.46
N VAL A 243 17.70 37.97 10.46
CA VAL A 243 17.55 39.16 11.30
C VAL A 243 18.81 39.25 12.15
N LYS A 244 19.73 40.15 11.78
CA LYS A 244 20.80 40.60 12.67
C LYS A 244 20.14 41.39 13.82
N LEU A 245 20.05 40.77 14.98
CA LEU A 245 19.90 41.48 16.25
C LEU A 245 21.27 42.11 16.54
N SER A 246 21.39 43.42 16.33
CA SER A 246 22.52 44.20 16.84
C SER A 246 22.16 44.69 18.24
N ASP A 247 22.92 44.22 19.23
CA ASP A 247 22.96 44.76 20.58
C ASP A 247 23.32 46.25 20.56
N GLN A 248 22.49 47.07 21.19
CA GLN A 248 22.89 48.40 21.67
C GLN A 248 22.42 48.54 23.12
N GLN A 249 23.35 48.36 24.06
CA GLN A 249 23.23 48.90 25.41
C GLN A 249 23.51 50.40 25.38
N PRO A 250 22.72 51.25 26.05
CA PRO A 250 23.09 52.63 26.27
C PRO A 250 24.02 52.77 27.50
N ASP A 251 25.12 53.46 27.26
CA ASP A 251 26.12 53.95 28.22
C ASP A 251 25.52 55.11 29.04
N LEU A 252 25.60 55.03 30.37
CA LEU A 252 25.22 56.10 31.28
C LEU A 252 26.34 56.32 32.29
N THR A 253 27.25 57.21 31.95
CA THR A 253 28.19 57.82 32.88
C THR A 253 27.66 59.14 33.43
N SER A 254 27.78 59.27 34.76
CA SER A 254 28.16 60.51 35.48
C SER A 254 27.15 61.66 35.56
N SER A 255 26.65 61.94 36.77
CA SER A 255 27.22 63.00 37.63
C SER A 255 26.30 63.32 38.83
N ALA A 256 26.91 63.50 39.99
CA ALA A 256 26.31 64.09 41.19
C ALA A 256 27.11 65.34 41.57
N PRO A 257 26.46 66.35 42.18
CA PRO A 257 27.13 67.22 43.14
C PRO A 257 26.38 67.22 44.50
N GLY A 258 27.14 67.38 45.60
CA GLY A 258 26.65 67.55 46.97
C GLY A 258 26.02 68.94 47.22
N PRO A 259 25.98 69.48 48.46
CA PRO A 259 26.68 69.10 49.70
C PRO A 259 25.90 68.19 50.68
#